data_AF-A0AAV6C1R9-F1
#
_entry.id   AF-A0AAV6C1R9-F1
#
_cell.length_a   1.000
_cell.length_b   1.000
_cell.length_c   1.000
_cell.angle_alpha   90.00
_cell.angle_beta   90.00
_cell.angle_gamma   90.00
#
_symmetry.space_group_name_H-M   'P 1'
#
loop_
_entity.id
_entity.type
_entity.pdbx_description
1 polymer ?
#
loop_
_entity_poly.entity_id
_entity_poly.type
_entity_poly.pdbx_seq_one_letter_code
_entity_poly.pdbx_strand_id
1 'polypeptide(L)'
;MAFCAKCGSQLSPGAAACSACGAPTGAGPAPAAAHVPPVSTQQAVGFISALFDLSFTNFITTKIIKVLFIISIVMAAAAAIAIIVMGFTASAVAGILALLIVAPLLFLFYVIYSRVFLEILIVIFRCSEYLAEIAKQGRR
;
A
#
# COMPACT_ATOMS: atom_id res chain seq x y z
N MET A 1 42.90 43.01 -8.51
CA MET A 1 41.53 43.51 -8.77
C MET A 1 40.96 42.68 -9.91
N ALA A 2 39.81 42.03 -9.73
CA ALA A 2 39.20 41.19 -10.77
C ALA A 2 38.16 42.01 -11.56
N PHE A 3 38.06 41.79 -12.87
CA PHE A 3 37.11 42.46 -13.75
C PHE A 3 36.08 41.46 -14.28
N CYS A 4 34.85 41.91 -14.50
CA CYS A 4 33.79 41.08 -15.05
C CYS A 4 34.08 40.75 -16.52
N ALA A 5 34.11 39.46 -16.86
CA ALA A 5 34.35 38.99 -18.24
C ALA A 5 33.24 39.38 -19.24
N LYS A 6 32.05 39.79 -18.74
CA LYS A 6 30.91 40.14 -19.58
C LYS A 6 30.79 41.64 -19.85
N CYS A 7 31.00 42.49 -18.85
CA CYS A 7 30.80 43.95 -18.97
C CYS A 7 32.01 44.80 -18.62
N GLY A 8 33.13 44.20 -18.20
CA GLY A 8 34.37 44.92 -17.89
C GLY A 8 34.37 45.73 -16.60
N SER A 9 33.29 45.73 -15.80
CA SER A 9 33.27 46.43 -14.51
C SER A 9 34.18 45.75 -13.48
N GLN A 10 34.72 46.51 -12.53
CA GLN A 10 35.44 45.92 -11.39
C GLN A 10 34.49 45.10 -10.51
N LEU A 11 34.97 43.96 -10.03
CA LEU A 11 34.26 43.07 -9.13
C LEU A 11 34.68 43.33 -7.68
N SER A 12 33.71 43.32 -6.77
CA SER A 12 33.99 43.33 -5.33
C SER A 12 34.62 41.99 -4.92
N PRO A 13 35.64 41.96 -4.03
CA PRO A 13 36.27 40.72 -3.59
C PRO A 13 35.23 39.73 -3.01
N GLY A 14 35.16 38.52 -3.57
CA GLY A 14 34.25 37.46 -3.09
C GLY A 14 32.78 37.59 -3.52
N ALA A 15 32.45 38.50 -4.45
CA ALA A 15 31.10 38.57 -5.01
C ALA A 15 30.77 37.29 -5.81
N ALA A 16 29.57 36.74 -5.61
CA ALA A 16 29.05 35.59 -6.38
C ALA A 16 28.45 36.02 -7.75
N ALA A 17 28.12 37.30 -7.92
CA ALA A 17 27.67 37.87 -9.17
C ALA A 17 28.12 39.33 -9.32
N CYS A 18 28.26 39.78 -10.58
CA CYS A 18 28.55 41.17 -10.93
C CYS A 18 27.35 42.07 -10.62
N SER A 19 27.54 43.13 -9.82
CA SER A 19 26.49 44.08 -9.45
C SER A 19 25.99 44.97 -10.60
N ALA A 20 26.78 45.12 -11.67
CA ALA A 20 26.42 45.97 -12.81
C ALA A 20 25.60 45.25 -13.89
N CYS A 21 25.84 43.94 -14.10
CA CYS A 21 25.18 43.19 -15.20
C CYS A 21 24.61 41.83 -14.79
N GLY A 22 24.77 41.43 -13.52
CA GLY A 22 24.23 40.17 -12.98
C GLY A 22 24.98 38.90 -13.41
N ALA A 23 26.10 39.00 -14.12
CA ALA A 23 26.85 37.81 -14.54
C ALA A 23 27.43 37.05 -13.33
N PRO A 24 27.27 35.71 -13.25
CA PRO A 24 27.83 34.92 -12.15
C PRO A 24 29.35 34.98 -12.22
N THR A 25 29.98 35.26 -11.09
CA THR A 25 31.42 35.23 -10.91
C THR A 25 31.73 33.93 -10.21
N GLY A 26 32.48 33.03 -10.86
CA GLY A 26 32.80 31.68 -10.39
C GLY A 26 33.69 31.62 -9.13
N ALA A 27 33.64 32.64 -8.28
CA ALA A 27 34.38 32.82 -7.04
C ALA A 27 33.46 32.77 -5.81
N GLY A 28 32.38 32.00 -5.86
CA GLY A 28 31.58 31.66 -4.68
C GLY A 28 32.21 30.50 -3.92
N PRO A 29 32.21 30.50 -2.57
CA PRO A 29 32.67 29.35 -1.78
C PRO A 29 31.85 28.11 -2.14
N ALA A 30 32.55 26.98 -2.37
CA ALA A 30 31.93 25.72 -2.71
C ALA A 30 30.87 25.33 -1.66
N PRO A 31 29.62 25.04 -2.04
CA PRO A 31 28.63 24.57 -1.09
C PRO A 31 29.10 23.23 -0.51
N ALA A 32 29.18 23.15 0.81
CA ALA A 32 29.50 21.94 1.53
C ALA A 32 28.60 20.80 1.05
N ALA A 33 29.21 19.68 0.67
CA ALA A 33 28.51 18.48 0.24
C ALA A 33 27.53 18.04 1.33
N ALA A 34 26.24 18.31 1.10
CA ALA A 34 25.19 17.75 1.91
C ALA A 34 25.25 16.22 1.77
N HIS A 35 25.42 15.54 2.89
CA HIS A 35 25.26 14.10 3.00
C HIS A 35 23.83 13.75 2.56
N VAL A 36 23.68 13.30 1.31
CA VAL A 36 22.44 12.71 0.80
C VAL A 36 22.37 11.32 1.44
N PRO A 37 21.46 11.06 2.40
CA PRO A 37 21.27 9.72 2.90
C PRO A 37 20.87 8.83 1.71
N PRO A 38 21.35 7.57 1.65
CA PRO A 38 20.99 6.67 0.57
C PRO A 38 19.47 6.57 0.53
N VAL A 39 18.88 7.00 -0.59
CA VAL A 39 17.48 6.75 -0.90
C VAL A 39 17.37 5.23 -0.96
N SER A 40 16.87 4.62 0.11
CA SER A 40 16.42 3.25 0.08
C SER A 40 15.27 3.24 -0.92
N THR A 41 15.55 2.81 -2.15
CA THR A 41 14.54 2.26 -3.04
C THR A 41 13.91 1.10 -2.27
N GLN A 42 12.89 1.42 -1.48
CA GLN A 42 11.91 0.49 -0.97
C GLN A 42 11.38 -0.22 -2.21
N GLN A 43 11.99 -1.35 -2.54
CA GLN A 43 11.53 -2.23 -3.58
C GLN A 43 10.10 -2.58 -3.19
N ALA A 44 9.14 -2.01 -3.91
CA ALA A 44 7.76 -2.41 -3.86
C ALA A 44 7.73 -3.86 -4.35
N VAL A 45 8.01 -4.80 -3.45
CA VAL A 45 7.80 -6.22 -3.67
C VAL A 45 6.33 -6.31 -4.04
N GLY A 46 6.06 -6.63 -5.31
CA GLY A 46 4.73 -6.52 -5.87
C GLY A 46 3.75 -7.29 -4.99
N PHE A 47 2.57 -6.73 -4.75
CA PHE A 47 1.51 -7.32 -3.92
C PHE A 47 1.29 -8.81 -4.26
N ILE A 48 1.35 -9.16 -5.54
CA ILE A 48 1.26 -10.53 -6.06
C ILE A 48 2.43 -11.41 -5.61
N SER A 49 3.67 -10.91 -5.64
CA SER A 49 4.84 -11.65 -5.14
C SER A 49 4.76 -11.90 -3.63
N ALA A 50 4.15 -10.99 -2.87
CA ALA A 50 3.90 -11.18 -1.44
C ALA A 50 2.72 -12.14 -1.16
N LEU A 51 1.78 -12.31 -2.09
CA LEU A 51 0.70 -13.32 -1.99
C LEU A 51 1.21 -14.75 -2.18
N PHE A 52 2.24 -14.94 -3.01
CA PHE A 52 2.85 -16.25 -3.27
C PHE A 52 4.10 -16.52 -2.40
N ASP A 53 4.34 -15.70 -1.37
CA ASP A 53 5.38 -15.98 -0.39
C ASP A 53 4.89 -17.08 0.57
N LEU A 54 5.22 -18.33 0.24
CA LEU A 54 4.94 -19.52 1.06
C LEU A 54 5.83 -19.58 2.31
N SER A 55 6.74 -18.60 2.48
CA SER A 55 7.51 -18.40 3.70
C SER A 55 6.66 -17.62 4.70
N PHE A 56 5.83 -18.33 5.47
CA PHE A 56 5.03 -17.79 6.60
C PHE A 56 5.86 -17.13 7.72
N THR A 57 7.09 -16.71 7.45
CA THR A 57 8.05 -16.11 8.37
C THR A 57 7.69 -14.66 8.72
N ASN A 58 6.91 -13.97 7.89
CA ASN A 58 6.33 -12.67 8.21
C ASN A 58 4.79 -12.79 8.26
N PHE A 59 4.16 -12.17 9.26
CA PHE A 59 2.69 -12.12 9.37
C PHE A 59 2.08 -11.21 8.29
N ILE A 60 2.08 -11.65 7.03
CA ILE A 60 1.53 -10.90 5.88
C ILE A 60 -0.02 -10.89 5.92
N THR A 61 -0.63 -11.75 6.73
CA THR A 61 -2.09 -11.91 6.81
C THR A 61 -2.84 -10.62 7.13
N THR A 62 -2.30 -9.76 8.00
CA THR A 62 -2.92 -8.47 8.36
C THR A 62 -2.93 -7.47 7.20
N LYS A 63 -1.95 -7.57 6.27
CA LYS A 63 -1.85 -6.72 5.08
C LYS A 63 -2.78 -7.18 3.96
N ILE A 64 -2.98 -8.49 3.80
CA ILE A 64 -3.76 -9.08 2.70
C ILE A 64 -5.26 -9.15 3.01
N ILE A 65 -5.68 -8.96 4.27
CA ILE A 65 -7.07 -9.15 4.70
C ILE A 65 -8.12 -8.39 3.86
N LYS A 66 -7.80 -7.18 3.41
CA LYS A 66 -8.70 -6.39 2.54
C LYS A 66 -8.95 -7.11 1.22
N VAL A 67 -7.92 -7.72 0.66
CA VAL A 67 -8.03 -8.48 -0.59
C VAL A 67 -8.74 -9.80 -0.37
N LEU A 68 -8.51 -10.50 0.74
CA LEU A 68 -9.29 -11.70 1.09
C LEU A 68 -10.79 -11.38 1.21
N PHE A 69 -11.16 -10.25 1.79
CA PHE A 69 -12.55 -9.84 1.88
C PHE A 69 -13.17 -9.51 0.52
N ILE A 70 -12.42 -8.84 -0.36
CA ILE A 70 -12.89 -8.57 -1.72
C ILE A 70 -13.09 -9.89 -2.49
N ILE A 71 -12.13 -10.81 -2.41
CA ILE A 71 -12.22 -12.13 -3.03
C ILE A 71 -13.45 -12.89 -2.47
N SER A 72 -13.68 -12.87 -1.16
CA SER A 72 -14.83 -13.57 -0.57
C SER A 72 -16.17 -12.99 -1.04
N ILE A 73 -16.29 -11.66 -1.19
CA ILE A 73 -17.49 -11.03 -1.77
C ILE A 73 -17.70 -11.47 -3.21
N VAL A 74 -16.64 -11.48 -4.03
CA VAL A 74 -16.70 -11.90 -5.43
C VAL A 74 -17.14 -13.36 -5.54
N MET A 75 -16.58 -14.23 -4.70
CA MET A 75 -16.98 -15.65 -4.62
C MET A 75 -18.43 -15.81 -4.19
N ALA A 76 -18.89 -15.02 -3.22
CA ALA A 76 -20.28 -15.02 -2.77
C ALA A 76 -21.24 -14.59 -3.89
N ALA A 77 -20.89 -13.54 -4.63
CA ALA A 77 -21.68 -13.06 -5.76
C ALA A 77 -21.75 -14.10 -6.89
N ALA A 78 -20.63 -14.73 -7.23
CA ALA A 78 -20.57 -15.80 -8.21
C ALA A 78 -21.43 -17.02 -7.80
N ALA A 79 -21.32 -17.43 -6.52
CA ALA A 79 -22.15 -18.51 -5.97
C ALA A 79 -23.64 -18.17 -5.99
N ALA A 80 -24.02 -16.93 -5.66
CA ALA A 80 -25.40 -16.45 -5.72
C ALA A 80 -25.95 -16.54 -7.16
N ILE A 81 -25.20 -16.08 -8.15
CA ILE A 81 -25.57 -16.19 -9.57
C ILE A 81 -25.73 -17.65 -9.98
N ALA A 82 -24.80 -18.52 -9.60
CA ALA A 82 -24.87 -19.95 -9.89
C ALA A 82 -26.14 -20.59 -9.29
N ILE A 83 -26.50 -20.26 -8.05
CA ILE A 83 -27.72 -20.74 -7.38
C ILE A 83 -28.98 -20.28 -8.13
N ILE A 84 -29.00 -19.03 -8.60
CA ILE A 84 -30.13 -18.51 -9.39
C ILE A 84 -30.28 -19.29 -10.69
N VAL A 85 -29.18 -19.49 -11.43
CA VAL A 85 -29.18 -20.24 -12.69
C VAL A 85 -29.66 -21.67 -12.45
N MET A 86 -29.11 -22.36 -11.44
CA MET A 86 -29.54 -23.71 -11.07
C MET A 86 -31.03 -23.76 -10.71
N GLY A 87 -31.54 -22.76 -9.99
CA GLY A 87 -32.97 -22.64 -9.68
C GLY A 87 -33.84 -22.59 -10.93
N PHE A 88 -33.48 -21.76 -11.91
CA PHE A 88 -34.22 -21.66 -13.17
C PHE A 88 -34.10 -22.91 -14.05
N THR A 89 -32.99 -23.65 -13.98
CA THR A 89 -32.88 -24.95 -14.68
C THR A 89 -33.79 -26.03 -14.09
N ALA A 90 -34.18 -25.90 -12.82
CA ALA A 90 -35.07 -26.84 -12.15
C ALA A 90 -36.56 -26.51 -12.40
N SER A 91 -36.97 -25.26 -12.20
CA SER A 91 -38.32 -24.77 -12.56
C SER A 91 -38.42 -23.25 -12.46
N ALA A 92 -39.44 -22.65 -13.08
CA ALA A 92 -39.69 -21.21 -12.96
C ALA A 92 -39.93 -20.77 -11.50
N VAL A 93 -40.70 -21.55 -10.73
CA VAL A 93 -40.98 -21.26 -9.31
C VAL A 93 -39.70 -21.33 -8.48
N ALA A 94 -38.88 -22.37 -8.68
CA ALA A 94 -37.60 -22.50 -7.98
C ALA A 94 -36.63 -21.35 -8.32
N GLY A 95 -36.56 -20.94 -9.58
CA GLY A 95 -35.75 -19.79 -10.01
C GLY A 95 -36.18 -18.48 -9.36
N ILE A 96 -37.48 -18.21 -9.28
CA ILE A 96 -38.01 -17.00 -8.63
C ILE A 96 -37.72 -17.00 -7.13
N LEU A 97 -37.93 -18.12 -6.44
CA LEU A 97 -37.59 -18.26 -5.02
C LEU A 97 -36.07 -18.11 -4.79
N ALA A 98 -35.26 -18.69 -5.67
CA ALA A 98 -33.81 -18.57 -5.62
C ALA A 98 -33.36 -17.11 -5.76
N LEU A 99 -33.93 -16.37 -6.71
CA LEU A 99 -33.58 -14.97 -6.99
C LEU A 99 -34.02 -14.00 -5.89
N LEU A 100 -35.26 -14.13 -5.39
CA LEU A 100 -35.83 -13.15 -4.46
C LEU A 100 -35.48 -13.42 -2.99
N ILE A 101 -35.29 -14.68 -2.61
CA ILE A 101 -35.16 -15.06 -1.20
C ILE A 101 -33.81 -15.73 -0.97
N VAL A 102 -33.54 -16.85 -1.63
CA VAL A 102 -32.40 -17.70 -1.27
C VAL A 102 -31.07 -17.02 -1.57
N ALA A 103 -30.87 -16.48 -2.77
CA ALA A 103 -29.61 -15.87 -3.19
C ALA A 103 -29.27 -14.60 -2.38
N PRO A 104 -30.18 -13.63 -2.17
CA PRO A 104 -29.88 -12.47 -1.32
C PRO A 104 -29.59 -12.85 0.13
N LEU A 105 -30.36 -13.81 0.68
CA LEU A 105 -30.19 -14.27 2.06
C LEU A 105 -28.84 -14.95 2.24
N LEU A 106 -28.50 -15.92 1.37
CA LEU A 106 -27.22 -16.63 1.43
C LEU A 106 -26.03 -15.70 1.17
N PHE A 107 -26.14 -14.78 0.20
CA PHE A 107 -25.11 -13.78 -0.06
C PHE A 107 -24.84 -12.93 1.19
N LEU A 108 -25.89 -12.40 1.82
CA LEU A 108 -25.78 -11.58 3.02
C LEU A 108 -25.15 -12.38 4.18
N PHE A 109 -25.65 -13.58 4.45
CA PHE A 109 -25.10 -14.44 5.51
C PHE A 109 -23.63 -14.78 5.25
N TYR A 110 -23.26 -15.11 4.02
CA TYR A 110 -21.88 -15.42 3.66
C TYR A 110 -20.96 -14.21 3.85
N VAL A 111 -21.36 -13.02 3.41
CA VAL A 111 -20.57 -11.79 3.56
C VAL A 111 -20.40 -11.43 5.04
N ILE A 112 -21.47 -11.51 5.84
CA ILE A 112 -21.39 -11.29 7.30
C ILE A 112 -20.48 -12.32 7.97
N TYR A 113 -20.66 -13.59 7.64
CA TYR A 113 -19.81 -14.66 8.16
C TYR A 113 -18.34 -14.44 7.81
N SER A 114 -18.04 -14.13 6.55
CA SER A 114 -16.69 -13.80 6.10
C SER A 114 -16.13 -12.59 6.84
N ARG A 115 -16.95 -11.57 7.11
CA ARG A 115 -16.54 -10.38 7.87
C ARG A 115 -16.10 -10.75 9.29
N VAL A 116 -16.95 -11.47 10.02
CA VAL A 116 -16.68 -11.90 11.39
C VAL A 116 -15.45 -12.81 11.42
N PHE A 117 -15.34 -13.76 10.49
CA PHE A 117 -14.20 -14.66 10.40
C PHE A 117 -12.88 -13.92 10.19
N LEU A 118 -12.84 -12.96 9.25
CA LEU A 118 -11.66 -12.14 9.00
C LEU A 118 -11.31 -11.25 10.20
N GLU A 119 -12.31 -10.68 10.88
CA GLU A 119 -12.07 -9.91 12.11
C GLU A 119 -11.42 -10.77 13.21
N ILE A 120 -11.92 -11.99 13.42
CA ILE A 120 -11.32 -12.94 14.37
C ILE A 120 -9.87 -13.25 13.99
N LEU A 121 -9.59 -13.52 12.70
CA LEU A 121 -8.23 -13.77 12.25
C LEU A 121 -7.29 -12.59 12.53
N ILE A 122 -7.72 -11.35 12.23
CA ILE A 122 -6.91 -10.15 12.54
C ILE A 122 -6.61 -10.07 14.03
N VAL A 123 -7.61 -10.29 14.89
CA VAL A 123 -7.44 -10.20 16.34
C VAL A 123 -6.39 -11.21 16.82
N ILE A 124 -6.45 -12.45 16.33
CA ILE A 124 -5.48 -13.49 16.69
C ILE A 124 -4.06 -13.08 16.28
N PHE A 125 -3.87 -12.60 15.03
CA PHE A 125 -2.55 -12.16 14.57
C PHE A 125 -2.04 -10.95 15.34
N ARG A 126 -2.89 -9.95 15.64
CA ARG A 126 -2.50 -8.81 16.47
C ARG A 126 -2.09 -9.22 17.88
N CYS A 127 -2.78 -10.18 18.49
CA CYS A 127 -2.37 -10.74 19.78
C CYS A 127 -0.96 -11.35 19.72
N SER A 128 -0.64 -12.07 18.63
CA SER A 128 0.70 -12.64 18.45
C SER A 128 1.80 -11.58 18.31
N GLU A 129 1.50 -10.46 17.65
CA GLU A 129 2.43 -9.32 17.51
C GLU A 129 2.69 -8.65 18.87
N TYR A 130 1.64 -8.41 19.67
CA TYR A 130 1.79 -7.85 21.02
C TYR A 130 2.58 -8.77 21.95
N LEU A 131 2.36 -10.09 21.89
CA LEU A 131 3.13 -11.06 22.67
C LEU A 131 4.62 -11.06 22.28
N ALA A 132 4.91 -10.96 20.98
CA ALA A 132 6.30 -10.88 20.49
C ALA A 132 7.00 -9.59 20.95
N GLU A 133 6.28 -8.48 21.04
CA GLU A 133 6.81 -7.21 21.52
C GLU A 133 7.11 -7.23 23.02
N ILE A 134 6.20 -7.77 23.84
CA ILE A 134 6.42 -7.94 25.29
C ILE A 134 7.63 -8.86 25.55
N ALA A 135 7.74 -9.97 24.82
CA ALA A 135 8.87 -10.89 24.94
C ALA A 135 10.22 -10.24 24.60
N LYS A 136 10.22 -9.24 23.70
CA LYS A 136 11.41 -8.45 23.35
C LYS A 136 11.78 -7.44 24.43
N GLN A 137 10.79 -6.84 25.09
CA GLN A 137 11.00 -5.88 26.19
C GLN A 137 11.51 -6.58 27.46
N GLY A 138 10.96 -7.74 27.83
CA GLY A 138 11.42 -8.50 29.00
C GLY A 138 12.81 -9.15 28.85
N ARG A 139 13.42 -9.06 27.65
CA ARG A 139 14.78 -9.52 27.37
C ARG A 139 15.83 -8.39 27.46
N ARG A 140 15.40 -7.17 27.80
CA ARG A 140 16.28 -6.02 28.12
C ARG A 140 16.27 -5.79 29.62
#